data_AF-A0A4Y7KEC4-F1
#
_entry.id   AF-A0A4Y7KEC4-F1
#
_cell.length_a   1.000
_cell.length_b   1.000
_cell.length_c   1.000
_cell.angle_alpha   90.00
_cell.angle_beta   90.00
_cell.angle_gamma   90.00
#
_symmetry.space_group_name_H-M   'P 1'
#
loop_
_entity.id
_entity.type
_entity.pdbx_description
1 polymer ?
#
loop_
_entity_poly.entity_id
_entity_poly.type
_entity_poly.pdbx_seq_one_letter_code
_entity_poly.pdbx_strand_id
1 'polypeptide(L)'
;MCHVIIKSVEPEGFEKFLQGKRNGAKAFQDEQYVWAAYWYSQALEVAPTDATLISNRSACYACLQQGSEALMDATECISLRPDWPKAHYRAGVALSVLKRYGEAADAFFKGLTLDPRNKELADAFRFNFICIN
;
A
#
# COMPACT_ATOMS: atom_id res chain seq x y z
N MET A 1 4.83 38.02 -10.47
CA MET A 1 5.25 36.71 -11.01
C MET A 1 5.09 35.67 -9.92
N CYS A 2 4.13 34.76 -10.05
CA CYS A 2 4.11 33.38 -9.54
C CYS A 2 2.72 32.84 -9.86
N HIS A 3 2.50 32.54 -11.14
CA HIS A 3 1.38 31.71 -11.55
C HIS A 3 1.65 30.32 -10.99
N VAL A 4 1.01 30.00 -9.87
CA VAL A 4 0.89 28.61 -9.39
C VAL A 4 0.05 27.90 -10.44
N ILE A 5 0.70 27.08 -11.26
CA ILE A 5 0.04 26.21 -12.22
C ILE A 5 -0.66 25.11 -11.41
N ILE A 6 -1.85 25.41 -10.91
CA ILE A 6 -2.87 24.37 -10.76
C ILE A 6 -3.16 23.97 -12.20
N LYS A 7 -2.54 22.88 -12.69
CA LYS A 7 -3.06 22.23 -13.89
C LYS A 7 -4.52 21.92 -13.57
N SER A 8 -5.42 22.63 -14.24
CA SER A 8 -6.84 22.35 -14.27
C SER A 8 -7.00 20.85 -14.53
N VAL A 9 -7.31 20.08 -13.49
CA VAL A 9 -7.68 18.67 -13.67
C VAL A 9 -8.94 18.73 -14.51
N GLU A 10 -8.85 18.31 -15.76
CA GLU A 10 -10.02 18.24 -16.60
C GLU A 10 -11.07 17.36 -15.89
N PRO A 11 -12.34 17.77 -15.86
CA PRO A 11 -13.38 17.10 -15.06
C PRO A 11 -13.48 15.60 -15.37
N GLU A 12 -13.12 15.18 -16.58
CA GLU A 12 -13.06 13.78 -17.00
C GLU A 12 -11.97 12.97 -16.26
N GLY A 13 -10.79 13.55 -16.05
CA GLY A 13 -9.69 12.89 -15.32
C GLY A 13 -10.02 12.72 -13.84
N PHE A 14 -10.70 13.71 -13.24
CA PHE A 14 -11.15 13.61 -11.86
C PHE A 14 -12.24 12.55 -11.67
N GLU A 15 -13.20 12.45 -12.60
CA GLU A 15 -14.22 11.40 -12.56
C GLU A 15 -13.60 10.01 -12.76
N LYS A 16 -12.65 9.86 -13.71
CA LYS A 16 -11.89 8.61 -13.89
C LYS A 16 -11.18 8.19 -12.60
N PHE A 17 -10.56 9.14 -11.90
CA PHE A 17 -9.93 8.90 -10.59
C PHE A 17 -10.93 8.39 -9.55
N LEU A 18 -12.07 9.07 -9.37
CA LEU A 18 -13.09 8.66 -8.42
C LEU A 18 -13.67 7.27 -8.74
N GLN A 19 -13.91 7.00 -10.02
CA GLN A 19 -14.38 5.70 -10.49
C GLN A 19 -13.34 4.61 -10.20
N GLY A 20 -12.06 4.84 -10.51
CA GLY A 20 -10.98 3.90 -10.21
C GLY A 20 -10.86 3.59 -8.72
N LYS A 21 -11.01 4.59 -7.84
CA LYS A 21 -11.01 4.39 -6.39
C LYS A 21 -12.18 3.52 -5.92
N ARG A 22 -13.39 3.84 -6.39
CA ARG A 22 -14.61 3.12 -6.00
C ARG A 22 -14.61 1.68 -6.51
N ASN A 23 -14.27 1.50 -7.79
CA ASN A 23 -14.20 0.17 -8.41
C ASN A 23 -13.09 -0.68 -7.79
N GLY A 24 -11.92 -0.09 -7.49
CA GLY A 24 -10.83 -0.77 -6.81
C GLY A 24 -11.23 -1.24 -5.41
N ALA A 25 -11.89 -0.37 -4.63
CA ALA A 25 -12.39 -0.72 -3.30
C ALA A 25 -13.45 -1.83 -3.35
N LYS A 26 -14.40 -1.74 -4.29
CA LYS A 26 -15.44 -2.77 -4.48
C LYS A 26 -14.83 -4.10 -4.91
N ALA A 27 -13.96 -4.10 -5.91
CA ALA A 27 -13.29 -5.32 -6.37
C ALA A 27 -12.43 -5.95 -5.27
N PHE A 28 -11.81 -5.16 -4.39
CA PHE A 28 -11.08 -5.67 -3.24
C PHE A 28 -12.00 -6.36 -2.21
N GLN A 29 -13.17 -5.75 -1.93
CA GLN A 29 -14.19 -6.36 -1.06
C GLN A 29 -14.74 -7.66 -1.63
N ASP A 30 -14.89 -7.73 -2.95
CA ASP A 30 -15.35 -8.92 -3.68
C ASP A 30 -14.21 -9.95 -3.90
N GLU A 31 -13.03 -9.76 -3.28
CA GLU A 31 -11.82 -10.59 -3.39
C GLU A 31 -11.27 -10.74 -4.82
N GLN A 32 -11.66 -9.86 -5.73
CA GLN A 32 -11.21 -9.79 -7.11
C GLN A 32 -9.91 -8.97 -7.21
N TYR A 33 -8.83 -9.46 -6.59
CA TYR A 33 -7.60 -8.69 -6.39
C TYR A 33 -6.91 -8.24 -7.70
N VAL A 34 -7.00 -9.02 -8.78
CA VAL A 34 -6.49 -8.61 -10.11
C VAL A 34 -7.20 -7.37 -10.61
N TRP A 35 -8.54 -7.36 -10.54
CA TRP A 35 -9.35 -6.21 -10.94
C TRP A 35 -9.16 -5.03 -10.00
N ALA A 36 -9.02 -5.28 -8.69
CA ALA A 36 -8.72 -4.23 -7.72
C ALA A 36 -7.39 -3.51 -8.05
N ALA A 37 -6.32 -4.27 -8.30
CA ALA A 37 -5.02 -3.71 -8.68
C ALA A 37 -5.09 -2.93 -10.00
N TYR A 38 -5.86 -3.41 -10.99
CA TYR A 38 -6.12 -2.69 -12.23
C TYR A 38 -6.78 -1.34 -11.98
N TRP A 39 -7.88 -1.30 -11.21
CA TRP A 39 -8.61 -0.07 -10.93
C TRP A 39 -7.80 0.94 -10.12
N TYR A 40 -7.02 0.47 -9.14
CA TYR A 40 -6.09 1.34 -8.43
C TYR A 40 -5.00 1.88 -9.34
N SER A 41 -4.49 1.09 -10.29
CA SER A 41 -3.51 1.57 -11.28
C SER A 41 -4.12 2.64 -12.19
N GLN A 42 -5.37 2.49 -12.62
CA GLN A 42 -6.08 3.53 -13.39
C GLN A 42 -6.27 4.83 -12.60
N ALA A 43 -6.52 4.76 -11.30
CA ALA A 43 -6.59 5.96 -10.45
C ALA A 43 -5.21 6.61 -10.25
N LEU A 44 -4.15 5.80 -10.17
CA LEU A 44 -2.77 6.27 -10.04
C LEU A 44 -2.24 6.96 -11.32
N GLU A 45 -2.80 6.69 -12.50
CA GLU A 45 -2.48 7.48 -13.71
C GLU A 45 -2.82 8.97 -13.53
N VAL A 46 -3.86 9.27 -12.76
CA VAL A 46 -4.33 10.64 -12.48
C VAL A 46 -3.62 11.24 -11.26
N ALA A 47 -3.43 10.44 -10.21
CA ALA A 47 -2.80 10.85 -8.95
C ALA A 47 -1.66 9.89 -8.57
N PRO A 48 -0.49 9.96 -9.24
CA PRO A 48 0.58 8.97 -9.10
C PRO A 48 1.20 8.92 -7.71
N THR A 49 1.08 10.00 -6.92
CA THR A 49 1.66 10.11 -5.57
C THR A 49 0.62 9.93 -4.47
N ASP A 50 -0.58 9.43 -4.77
CA ASP A 50 -1.58 9.10 -3.73
C ASP A 50 -1.14 7.81 -3.00
N ALA A 51 -0.39 7.99 -1.91
CA ALA A 51 0.13 6.90 -1.08
C ALA A 51 -0.97 5.93 -0.59
N THR A 52 -2.22 6.38 -0.44
CA THR A 52 -3.31 5.50 -0.03
C THR A 52 -3.69 4.53 -1.15
N LEU A 53 -3.66 4.96 -2.41
CA LEU A 53 -3.92 4.08 -3.55
C LEU A 53 -2.78 3.10 -3.80
N ILE A 54 -1.53 3.57 -3.67
CA ILE A 54 -0.35 2.69 -3.75
C ILE A 54 -0.41 1.63 -2.65
N SER A 55 -0.77 2.02 -1.42
CA SER A 55 -0.93 1.07 -0.30
C SER A 55 -2.04 0.03 -0.53
N ASN A 56 -3.14 0.44 -1.17
CA ASN A 56 -4.21 -0.49 -1.51
C ASN A 56 -3.82 -1.43 -2.65
N ARG A 57 -3.07 -0.95 -3.65
CA ARG A 57 -2.53 -1.79 -4.72
C ARG A 57 -1.49 -2.78 -4.20
N SER A 58 -0.60 -2.35 -3.30
CA SER A 58 0.31 -3.24 -2.54
C SER A 58 -0.44 -4.38 -1.84
N ALA A 59 -1.57 -4.06 -1.19
CA ALA A 59 -2.41 -5.07 -0.55
C ALA A 59 -2.96 -6.10 -1.56
N CYS A 60 -3.40 -5.63 -2.74
CA CYS A 60 -3.88 -6.51 -3.81
C CYS A 60 -2.77 -7.47 -4.24
N TYR A 61 -1.56 -6.97 -4.48
CA TYR A 61 -0.41 -7.79 -4.87
C TYR A 61 -0.04 -8.80 -3.79
N ALA A 62 -0.09 -8.42 -2.51
CA ALA A 62 0.13 -9.37 -1.43
C ALA A 62 -0.92 -10.50 -1.41
N CYS A 63 -2.20 -10.19 -1.60
CA CYS A 63 -3.27 -11.20 -1.73
C CYS A 63 -3.04 -12.13 -2.93
N LEU A 64 -2.48 -11.62 -4.01
CA LEU A 64 -2.10 -12.39 -5.21
C LEU A 64 -0.78 -13.17 -5.07
N GLN A 65 -0.15 -13.16 -3.89
CA GLN A 65 1.19 -13.74 -3.65
C GLN A 65 2.31 -13.12 -4.51
N GLN A 66 2.09 -11.90 -5.01
CA GLN A 66 3.04 -11.10 -5.78
C GLN A 66 3.84 -10.21 -4.84
N GLY A 67 4.72 -10.84 -4.05
CA GLY A 67 5.44 -10.16 -2.97
C GLY A 67 6.41 -9.07 -3.44
N SER A 68 7.01 -9.21 -4.63
CA SER A 68 7.96 -8.23 -5.17
C SER A 68 7.26 -6.92 -5.55
N GLU A 69 6.13 -7.01 -6.25
CA GLU A 69 5.29 -5.88 -6.64
C GLU A 69 4.67 -5.22 -5.40
N ALA A 70 4.21 -6.02 -4.44
CA ALA A 70 3.70 -5.52 -3.17
C ALA A 70 4.76 -4.72 -2.41
N LEU A 71 6.02 -5.18 -2.40
CA LEU A 71 7.13 -4.52 -1.71
C LEU A 71 7.56 -3.24 -2.41
N MET A 72 7.54 -3.21 -3.74
CA MET A 72 7.79 -2.00 -4.52
C MET A 72 6.81 -0.88 -4.13
N ASP A 73 5.50 -1.18 -4.19
CA ASP A 73 4.46 -0.24 -3.80
C ASP A 73 4.57 0.17 -2.31
N ALA A 74 4.90 -0.77 -1.42
CA ALA A 74 5.07 -0.46 0.00
C ALA A 74 6.27 0.47 0.26
N THR A 75 7.37 0.28 -0.47
CA THR A 75 8.57 1.12 -0.37
C THR A 75 8.29 2.54 -0.88
N GLU A 76 7.50 2.65 -1.94
CA GLU A 76 7.03 3.94 -2.44
C GLU A 76 6.11 4.65 -1.42
N CYS A 77 5.19 3.91 -0.77
CA CYS A 77 4.37 4.44 0.32
C CYS A 77 5.24 5.00 1.47
N ILE A 78 6.28 4.28 1.88
CA ILE A 78 7.22 4.73 2.93
C ILE A 78 7.96 5.99 2.48
N SER A 79 8.36 6.07 1.22
CA SER A 79 9.05 7.24 0.67
C SER A 79 8.15 8.47 0.63
N LEU A 80 6.87 8.30 0.31
CA LEU A 80 5.87 9.38 0.28
C LEU A 80 5.38 9.81 1.67
N ARG A 81 5.26 8.86 2.61
CA ARG A 81 4.76 9.07 3.97
C ARG A 81 5.54 8.23 4.98
N PRO A 82 6.76 8.66 5.39
CA PRO A 82 7.64 7.87 6.24
C PRO A 82 7.10 7.66 7.67
N ASP A 83 6.25 8.56 8.13
CA ASP A 83 5.58 8.59 9.43
C ASP A 83 4.25 7.81 9.45
N TRP A 84 3.90 7.11 8.36
CA TRP A 84 2.64 6.37 8.26
C TRP A 84 2.83 4.89 8.62
N PRO A 85 2.31 4.42 9.78
CA PRO A 85 2.52 3.04 10.24
C PRO A 85 2.02 1.99 9.23
N LYS A 86 0.95 2.29 8.50
CA LYS A 86 0.38 1.36 7.50
C LYS A 86 1.33 1.11 6.33
N ALA A 87 2.20 2.06 5.97
CA ALA A 87 3.19 1.84 4.91
C ALA A 87 4.21 0.77 5.31
N HIS A 88 4.72 0.84 6.55
CA HIS A 88 5.61 -0.17 7.12
C HIS A 88 4.91 -1.52 7.29
N TYR A 89 3.62 -1.52 7.67
CA TYR A 89 2.81 -2.73 7.69
C TYR A 89 2.74 -3.41 6.31
N ARG A 90 2.50 -2.64 5.23
CA ARG A 90 2.49 -3.19 3.85
C ARG A 90 3.84 -3.79 3.48
N ALA A 91 4.94 -3.14 3.84
CA ALA A 91 6.29 -3.66 3.57
C ALA A 91 6.52 -4.98 4.31
N GLY A 92 6.14 -5.07 5.59
CA GLY A 92 6.22 -6.30 6.37
C GLY A 92 5.41 -7.44 5.73
N VAL A 93 4.17 -7.18 5.33
CA VAL A 93 3.33 -8.18 4.66
C VAL A 93 3.95 -8.65 3.34
N ALA A 94 4.44 -7.73 2.52
CA ALA A 94 5.09 -8.08 1.25
C ALA A 94 6.36 -8.92 1.46
N LEU A 95 7.16 -8.59 2.47
CA LEU A 95 8.35 -9.38 2.85
C LEU A 95 7.98 -10.75 3.40
N SER A 96 6.89 -10.88 4.17
CA SER A 96 6.37 -12.18 4.60
C SER A 96 5.93 -13.05 3.42
N VAL A 97 5.28 -12.49 2.39
CA VAL A 97 4.94 -13.21 1.15
C VAL A 97 6.20 -13.70 0.44
N LEU A 98 7.27 -12.89 0.44
CA LEU A 98 8.59 -13.27 -0.07
C LEU A 98 9.37 -14.23 0.85
N LYS A 99 8.80 -14.64 1.99
CA LYS A 99 9.44 -15.46 3.02
C LYS A 99 10.71 -14.86 3.62
N ARG A 100 10.86 -13.53 3.54
CA ARG A 100 11.96 -12.75 4.12
C ARG A 100 11.59 -12.32 5.54
N TYR A 101 11.35 -13.30 6.42
CA TYR A 101 10.72 -13.08 7.73
C TYR A 101 11.49 -12.15 8.67
N GLY A 102 12.83 -12.17 8.62
CA GLY A 102 13.68 -11.23 9.38
C GLY A 102 13.40 -9.77 9.01
N GLU A 103 13.44 -9.48 7.71
CA GLU A 103 13.17 -8.14 7.21
C GLU A 103 11.70 -7.74 7.39
N ALA A 104 10.78 -8.71 7.31
CA ALA A 104 9.37 -8.48 7.63
C ALA A 104 9.18 -8.05 9.09
N ALA A 105 9.83 -8.74 10.03
CA ALA A 105 9.81 -8.39 11.44
C ALA A 105 10.36 -6.97 11.68
N ASP A 106 11.48 -6.62 11.03
CA ASP A 106 12.04 -5.25 11.11
C ASP A 106 11.07 -4.19 10.58
N ALA A 107 10.37 -4.47 9.47
CA ALA A 107 9.37 -3.56 8.92
C ALA A 107 8.17 -3.39 9.87
N PHE A 108 7.63 -4.49 10.42
CA PHE A 108 6.56 -4.41 11.41
C PHE A 108 6.99 -3.69 12.68
N PHE A 109 8.22 -3.90 13.14
CA PHE A 109 8.78 -3.17 14.28
C PHE A 109 8.89 -1.67 14.01
N LYS A 110 9.35 -1.25 12.83
CA LYS A 110 9.33 0.18 12.42
C LYS A 110 7.91 0.76 12.40
N GLY A 111 6.91 -0.02 11.97
CA GLY A 111 5.51 0.40 12.09
C GLY A 111 5.09 0.59 13.55
N LEU A 112 5.49 -0.31 14.45
CA LEU A 112 5.20 -0.23 15.89
C LEU A 112 5.87 0.94 16.58
N THR A 113 7.06 1.38 16.15
CA THR A 113 7.69 2.57 16.74
C THR A 113 6.89 3.84 16.43
N LEU A 114 6.16 3.86 15.30
CA LEU A 114 5.27 4.96 14.90
C LEU A 114 3.89 4.86 15.55
N ASP A 115 3.34 3.66 15.71
CA ASP A 115 2.08 3.42 16.43
C ASP A 115 2.19 2.21 17.38
N PRO A 116 2.66 2.43 18.63
CA PRO A 116 2.92 1.35 19.58
C PRO A 116 1.67 0.61 20.08
N ARG A 117 0.47 1.16 19.85
CA ARG A 117 -0.80 0.57 20.31
C ARG A 117 -1.48 -0.24 19.21
N ASN A 118 -0.87 -0.32 18.03
CA ASN A 118 -1.41 -1.04 16.90
C ASN A 118 -1.29 -2.55 17.09
N LYS A 119 -2.42 -3.20 17.39
CA LYS A 119 -2.47 -4.65 17.59
C LYS A 119 -2.09 -5.44 16.34
N GLU A 120 -2.53 -4.99 15.16
CA GLU A 120 -2.25 -5.65 13.87
C GLU A 120 -0.74 -5.74 13.62
N LEU A 121 -0.02 -4.65 13.86
CA LEU A 121 1.45 -4.60 13.78
C LEU A 121 2.13 -5.45 14.85
N ALA A 122 1.62 -5.45 16.09
CA ALA A 122 2.20 -6.22 17.20
C ALA A 122 2.09 -7.73 16.95
N ASP A 123 0.93 -8.17 16.47
CA ASP A 123 0.67 -9.57 16.15
C ASP A 123 1.50 -10.01 14.94
N ALA A 124 1.59 -9.17 13.90
CA ALA A 124 2.42 -9.45 12.72
C ALA A 124 3.92 -9.54 13.06
N PHE A 125 4.43 -8.65 13.93
CA PHE A 125 5.81 -8.71 14.42
C PHE A 125 6.08 -10.02 15.17
N ARG A 126 5.21 -10.40 16.11
CA ARG A 126 5.35 -11.63 16.89
C ARG A 126 5.31 -12.88 16.01
N PHE A 127 4.40 -12.93 15.06
CA PHE A 127 4.28 -14.04 14.13
C PHE A 127 5.59 -14.24 13.33
N ASN A 128 6.13 -13.16 12.76
CA ASN A 128 7.37 -13.25 11.98
C ASN A 128 8.58 -13.59 12.85
N PHE A 129 8.61 -13.16 14.12
CA PHE A 129 9.66 -13.55 15.06
C PHE A 129 9.67 -15.06 15.34
N ILE A 130 8.50 -15.70 15.41
CA ILE A 130 8.38 -17.16 15.52
C ILE A 130 8.89 -17.84 14.25
N CYS A 131 8.56 -17.33 13.06
CA CYS A 131 9.02 -17.94 11.79
C CYS A 131 10.55 -17.88 11.57
N ILE A 132 11.29 -17.09 12.37
CA ILE A 132 12.75 -16.98 12.30
C ILE A 132 13.45 -18.02 13.20
N ASN A 133 12.78 -18.53 14.25
CA ASN A 133 13.35 -19.42 15.26
C ASN A 133 12.80 -20.85 15.15
#